data_AF-A0A933U5M0-F1
#
_entry.id   AF-A0A933U5M0-F1
#
_cell.length_a   1.000
_cell.length_b   1.000
_cell.length_c   1.000
_cell.angle_alpha   90.00
_cell.angle_beta   90.00
_cell.angle_gamma   90.00
#
_symmetry.space_group_name_H-M   'P 1'
#
loop_
_entity.id
_entity.type
_entity.pdbx_description
1 polymer ?
#
loop_
_entity_poly.entity_id
_entity_poly.type
_entity_poly.pdbx_seq_one_letter_code
_entity_poly.pdbx_strand_id
1 'polypeptide(L)'
;MRTALALSLVLAACQAPRAATHAAAPSNAADAAFGARFTGATLRFDYVHCGTAKEEHVAPAGYRLEGEWPGSRVHLVDDTDLGLYRFRLFDAATKTELFSRGFASIYGEWETTGPAKAGWGSFEESQRFPEPKVPATLVLEKRGDDGAFHELWRGDVDPASRFVDRSALPRVGEVISMRENGPSANHVDLLVVADGYTAEKRGEFVADVKRLTDVLLATEPYKRNANAFNVRALFVATPEEGISNPRKGVWRDGAFGLSFNAFDSDRYVLTYEDRTLRDAAAQAPYDALILLFDERKYGGGGIYNLWATCASDTEPAPYVFVHEFGHSFAGLADEYYSSQVAYESTGKHAVEPWEPNVTALLDPSKLKWKDLVDAATPLPTPWDQKRYDAIDLAYQKERKALIDAKSSEEASEALMRSIQTKTEPLLHSERFFGKVGAFEGCMYEAKGLYRPEADCIMFTRNPKSFCKVCERAIERVLRRFTE
;
A
#
# COMPACT_ATOMS: atom_id res chain seq x y z
N MET A 1 -56.52 -47.68 36.95
CA MET A 1 -56.19 -46.45 37.72
C MET A 1 -54.87 -45.93 37.15
N ARG A 2 -54.84 -45.17 36.05
CA ARG A 2 -55.05 -43.71 35.94
C ARG A 2 -54.37 -42.88 37.04
N THR A 3 -53.21 -42.33 36.72
CA THR A 3 -52.88 -40.92 36.99
C THR A 3 -51.89 -40.45 35.93
N ALA A 4 -52.33 -39.47 35.14
CA ALA A 4 -51.59 -38.83 34.08
C ALA A 4 -50.79 -37.65 34.65
N LEU A 5 -49.54 -37.50 34.21
CA LEU A 5 -48.77 -36.28 34.42
C LEU A 5 -48.86 -35.44 33.14
N ALA A 6 -49.49 -34.28 33.24
CA ALA A 6 -49.58 -33.29 32.17
C ALA A 6 -48.27 -32.49 32.13
N LEU A 7 -47.61 -32.44 30.97
CA LEU A 7 -46.52 -31.53 30.69
C LEU A 7 -47.00 -30.51 29.65
N SER A 8 -47.23 -29.28 30.10
CA SER A 8 -47.65 -28.16 29.26
C SER A 8 -46.49 -27.70 28.39
N LEU A 9 -46.61 -27.89 27.07
CA LEU A 9 -45.70 -27.33 26.07
C LEU A 9 -46.08 -25.86 25.82
N VAL A 10 -45.23 -24.92 26.19
CA VAL A 10 -45.32 -23.52 25.76
C VAL A 10 -44.68 -23.44 24.37
N LEU A 11 -45.50 -23.33 23.32
CA LEU A 11 -45.04 -23.00 21.97
C LEU A 11 -44.68 -21.50 21.93
N ALA A 12 -43.40 -21.19 21.98
CA ALA A 12 -42.90 -19.89 21.55
C ALA A 12 -42.92 -19.84 20.02
N ALA A 13 -43.76 -18.97 19.45
CA ALA A 13 -43.79 -18.72 18.02
C ALA A 13 -42.52 -17.97 17.60
N CYS A 14 -41.57 -18.67 17.00
CA CYS A 14 -40.47 -18.05 16.25
C CYS A 14 -41.04 -17.37 15.00
N GLN A 15 -41.13 -16.05 15.02
CA GLN A 15 -41.30 -15.26 13.79
C GLN A 15 -39.99 -15.32 13.01
N ALA A 16 -40.02 -15.99 11.85
CA ALA A 16 -38.95 -15.92 10.88
C ALA A 16 -38.80 -14.46 10.37
N PRO A 17 -37.58 -13.91 10.26
CA PRO A 17 -37.39 -12.61 9.65
C PRO A 17 -37.81 -12.67 8.17
N ARG A 18 -38.69 -11.76 7.78
CA ARG A 18 -39.06 -11.53 6.37
C ARG A 18 -37.78 -11.24 5.58
N ALA A 19 -37.49 -12.07 4.59
CA ALA A 19 -36.52 -11.75 3.55
C ALA A 19 -36.94 -10.44 2.89
N ALA A 20 -36.20 -9.37 3.14
CA ALA A 20 -36.28 -8.16 2.35
C ALA A 20 -35.76 -8.52 0.95
N THR A 21 -36.69 -8.65 0.00
CA THR A 21 -36.34 -8.67 -1.41
C THR A 21 -35.88 -7.25 -1.77
N HIS A 22 -34.56 -7.04 -1.70
CA HIS A 22 -33.96 -5.88 -2.33
C HIS A 22 -34.21 -6.01 -3.83
N ALA A 23 -35.13 -5.19 -4.35
CA ALA A 23 -35.27 -4.99 -5.78
C ALA A 23 -33.91 -4.56 -6.34
N ALA A 24 -33.39 -5.30 -7.31
CA ALA A 24 -32.15 -4.97 -7.99
C ALA A 24 -32.26 -3.56 -8.56
N ALA A 25 -31.36 -2.67 -8.12
CA ALA A 25 -31.18 -1.38 -8.76
C ALA A 25 -30.89 -1.60 -10.26
N PRO A 26 -31.36 -0.70 -11.16
CA PRO A 26 -31.06 -0.85 -12.58
C PRO A 26 -29.55 -0.85 -12.77
N SER A 27 -29.01 -1.92 -13.37
CA SER A 27 -27.58 -2.01 -13.67
C SER A 27 -27.20 -0.82 -14.54
N ASN A 28 -26.32 0.05 -14.05
CA ASN A 28 -25.81 1.15 -14.86
C ASN A 28 -25.08 0.57 -16.09
N ALA A 29 -24.97 1.31 -17.20
CA ALA A 29 -24.34 0.82 -18.43
C ALA A 29 -22.92 0.26 -18.21
N ALA A 30 -22.21 0.78 -17.20
CA ALA A 30 -20.92 0.27 -16.75
C ALA A 30 -21.00 -1.16 -16.17
N ASP A 31 -21.98 -1.46 -15.30
CA ASP A 31 -22.19 -2.81 -14.76
C ASP A 31 -22.55 -3.81 -15.87
N ALA A 32 -23.34 -3.38 -16.85
CA ALA A 32 -23.65 -4.19 -18.02
C ALA A 32 -22.39 -4.45 -18.88
N ALA A 33 -21.55 -3.43 -19.09
CA ALA A 33 -20.30 -3.57 -19.84
C ALA A 33 -19.26 -4.45 -19.10
N PHE A 34 -19.15 -4.30 -17.79
CA PHE A 34 -18.34 -5.16 -16.92
C PHE A 34 -18.85 -6.61 -16.97
N GLY A 35 -20.15 -6.79 -16.71
CA GLY A 35 -20.81 -8.09 -16.72
C GLY A 35 -20.81 -8.77 -18.09
N ALA A 36 -20.60 -8.05 -19.20
CA ALA A 36 -20.40 -8.66 -20.51
C ALA A 36 -19.05 -9.42 -20.62
N ARG A 37 -18.04 -9.00 -19.84
CA ARG A 37 -16.66 -9.51 -19.94
C ARG A 37 -16.24 -10.36 -18.74
N PHE A 38 -16.78 -10.07 -17.56
CA PHE A 38 -16.36 -10.66 -16.29
C PHE A 38 -17.52 -11.29 -15.52
N THR A 39 -17.22 -12.29 -14.69
CA THR A 39 -18.22 -13.00 -13.88
C THR A 39 -18.68 -12.22 -12.67
N GLY A 40 -17.86 -11.26 -12.20
CA GLY A 40 -18.04 -10.55 -10.95
C GLY A 40 -17.26 -11.15 -9.78
N ALA A 41 -16.63 -12.31 -9.95
CA ALA A 41 -15.66 -12.86 -9.00
C ALA A 41 -14.25 -12.29 -9.24
N THR A 42 -13.38 -12.45 -8.25
CA THR A 42 -11.95 -12.15 -8.36
C THR A 42 -11.19 -13.42 -8.72
N LEU A 43 -10.31 -13.33 -9.73
CA LEU A 43 -9.30 -14.34 -10.02
C LEU A 43 -7.94 -13.81 -9.54
N ARG A 44 -7.29 -14.57 -8.67
CA ARG A 44 -5.93 -14.32 -8.20
C ARG A 44 -4.95 -15.18 -8.99
N PHE A 45 -3.85 -14.58 -9.43
CA PHE A 45 -2.70 -15.23 -10.04
C PHE A 45 -1.52 -15.19 -9.08
N ASP A 46 -1.08 -16.38 -8.64
CA ASP A 46 0.04 -16.54 -7.73
C ASP A 46 1.28 -16.92 -8.55
N TYR A 47 2.41 -16.29 -8.25
CA TYR A 47 3.69 -16.58 -8.91
C TYR A 47 4.86 -16.40 -7.96
N VAL A 48 6.00 -16.94 -8.36
CA VAL A 48 7.29 -16.66 -7.74
C VAL A 48 8.05 -15.71 -8.64
N HIS A 49 8.45 -14.56 -8.09
CA HIS A 49 9.36 -13.61 -8.73
C HIS A 49 10.78 -13.91 -8.24
N CYS A 50 11.66 -14.33 -9.14
CA CYS A 50 13.02 -14.72 -8.78
C CYS A 50 14.05 -14.17 -9.75
N GLY A 51 15.29 -14.04 -9.29
CA GLY A 51 16.36 -13.48 -10.11
C GLY A 51 17.50 -12.89 -9.30
N THR A 52 18.26 -12.01 -9.94
CA THR A 52 19.41 -11.27 -9.38
C THR A 52 19.27 -9.79 -9.72
N ALA A 53 20.24 -8.95 -9.37
CA ALA A 53 20.27 -7.54 -9.78
C ALA A 53 20.38 -7.32 -11.32
N LYS A 54 20.50 -8.37 -12.14
CA LYS A 54 20.72 -8.28 -13.60
C LYS A 54 19.71 -9.03 -14.44
N GLU A 55 18.93 -9.90 -13.83
CA GLU A 55 17.95 -10.72 -14.52
C GLU A 55 16.83 -11.08 -13.56
N GLU A 56 15.63 -11.19 -14.10
CA GLU A 56 14.42 -11.53 -13.35
C GLU A 56 13.56 -12.50 -14.16
N HIS A 57 12.83 -13.33 -13.44
CA HIS A 57 12.03 -14.41 -13.98
C HIS A 57 10.73 -14.54 -13.17
N VAL A 58 9.66 -14.91 -13.85
CA VAL A 58 8.36 -15.21 -13.26
C VAL A 58 8.06 -16.69 -13.43
N ALA A 59 7.85 -17.38 -12.33
CA ALA A 59 7.41 -18.77 -12.31
C ALA A 59 5.95 -18.85 -11.80
N PRO A 60 4.97 -19.16 -12.67
CA PRO A 60 3.57 -19.31 -12.28
C PRO A 60 3.39 -20.39 -11.21
N ALA A 61 2.71 -20.04 -10.11
CA ALA A 61 2.35 -20.99 -9.05
C ALA A 61 0.92 -21.52 -9.23
N GLY A 62 -0.03 -20.67 -9.64
CA GLY A 62 -1.39 -21.10 -9.94
C GLY A 62 -2.40 -19.96 -10.01
N TYR A 63 -3.67 -20.34 -10.19
CA TYR A 63 -4.80 -19.42 -10.14
C TYR A 63 -5.79 -19.86 -9.07
N ARG A 64 -6.38 -18.90 -8.36
CA ARG A 64 -7.40 -19.14 -7.33
C ARG A 64 -8.59 -18.22 -7.54
N LEU A 65 -9.79 -18.78 -7.48
CA LEU A 65 -11.03 -18.02 -7.48
C LEU A 65 -11.34 -17.56 -6.06
N GLU A 66 -11.54 -16.26 -5.89
CA GLU A 66 -11.92 -15.66 -4.60
C GLU A 66 -13.39 -15.18 -4.62
N GLY A 67 -13.74 -14.31 -3.68
CA GLY A 67 -15.07 -13.71 -3.57
C GLY A 67 -15.37 -12.68 -4.68
N GLU A 68 -16.39 -11.87 -4.44
CA GLU A 68 -16.78 -10.77 -5.34
C GLU A 68 -15.60 -9.82 -5.61
N TRP A 69 -15.48 -9.35 -6.84
CA TRP A 69 -14.52 -8.33 -7.25
C TRP A 69 -14.84 -7.00 -6.54
N PRO A 70 -13.95 -6.52 -5.64
CA PRO A 70 -14.19 -5.28 -4.89
C PRO A 70 -13.94 -4.05 -5.76
N GLY A 71 -12.97 -4.12 -6.68
CA GLY A 71 -12.50 -2.94 -7.39
C GLY A 71 -13.48 -2.38 -8.41
N SER A 72 -13.04 -1.26 -9.01
CA SER A 72 -13.81 -0.52 -10.02
C SER A 72 -14.36 -1.42 -11.13
N ARG A 73 -15.63 -1.20 -11.47
CA ARG A 73 -16.29 -1.81 -12.64
C ARG A 73 -16.32 -0.89 -13.86
N VAL A 74 -15.77 0.32 -13.73
CA VAL A 74 -15.75 1.37 -14.76
C VAL A 74 -14.34 1.49 -15.36
N HIS A 75 -13.36 1.83 -14.52
CA HIS A 75 -11.97 2.06 -14.93
C HIS A 75 -11.15 0.75 -14.92
N LEU A 76 -11.42 -0.10 -15.91
CA LEU A 76 -10.83 -1.44 -16.01
C LEU A 76 -9.40 -1.43 -16.55
N VAL A 77 -9.10 -0.52 -17.49
CA VAL A 77 -7.74 -0.34 -18.04
C VAL A 77 -7.03 0.78 -17.27
N ASP A 78 -5.76 0.57 -16.94
CA ASP A 78 -4.93 1.54 -16.24
C ASP A 78 -4.33 2.58 -17.18
N ASP A 79 -4.71 3.84 -17.01
CA ASP A 79 -4.16 4.99 -17.71
C ASP A 79 -3.28 5.88 -16.81
N THR A 80 -2.96 5.40 -15.60
CA THR A 80 -2.16 6.16 -14.64
C THR A 80 -0.68 6.20 -15.01
N ASP A 81 -0.22 5.16 -15.70
CA ASP A 81 1.19 4.83 -15.96
C ASP A 81 2.04 4.77 -14.69
N LEU A 82 1.44 4.40 -13.55
CA LEU A 82 2.17 4.20 -12.29
C LEU A 82 2.74 2.78 -12.20
N GLY A 83 3.78 2.61 -11.36
CA GLY A 83 4.40 1.33 -11.04
C GLY A 83 5.69 1.05 -11.81
N LEU A 84 6.55 0.27 -11.15
CA LEU A 84 7.71 -0.38 -11.76
C LEU A 84 7.27 -1.55 -12.65
N TYR A 85 6.17 -2.20 -12.29
CA TYR A 85 5.57 -3.28 -13.05
C TYR A 85 4.15 -2.94 -13.47
N ARG A 86 3.65 -3.64 -14.48
CA ARG A 86 2.25 -3.58 -14.90
C ARG A 86 1.79 -4.96 -15.34
N PHE A 87 0.56 -5.32 -14.98
CA PHE A 87 -0.07 -6.50 -15.56
C PHE A 87 -1.26 -6.11 -16.44
N ARG A 88 -1.44 -6.85 -17.52
CA ARG A 88 -2.48 -6.62 -18.53
C ARG A 88 -3.15 -7.93 -18.92
N LEU A 89 -4.46 -7.92 -18.93
CA LEU A 89 -5.30 -9.05 -19.31
C LEU A 89 -5.94 -8.76 -20.67
N PHE A 90 -5.75 -9.65 -21.63
CA PHE A 90 -6.30 -9.54 -22.98
C PHE A 90 -7.27 -10.66 -23.28
N ASP A 91 -8.36 -10.37 -23.98
CA ASP A 91 -9.21 -11.40 -24.57
C ASP A 91 -8.39 -12.24 -25.57
N ALA A 92 -8.37 -13.56 -25.39
CA ALA A 92 -7.50 -14.41 -26.19
C ALA A 92 -7.90 -14.46 -27.68
N ALA A 93 -9.17 -14.26 -28.01
CA ALA A 93 -9.67 -14.31 -29.37
C ALA A 93 -9.54 -12.97 -30.09
N THR A 94 -9.96 -11.88 -29.44
CA THR A 94 -10.02 -10.54 -30.05
C THR A 94 -8.75 -9.73 -29.84
N LYS A 95 -7.90 -10.13 -28.88
CA LYS A 95 -6.71 -9.40 -28.42
C LYS A 95 -7.01 -8.02 -27.81
N THR A 96 -8.28 -7.76 -27.47
CA THR A 96 -8.70 -6.54 -26.78
C THR A 96 -8.22 -6.57 -25.33
N GLU A 97 -7.66 -5.46 -24.84
CA GLU A 97 -7.33 -5.33 -23.42
C GLU A 97 -8.62 -5.26 -22.58
N LEU A 98 -8.72 -6.17 -21.62
CA LEU A 98 -9.87 -6.31 -20.74
C LEU A 98 -9.65 -5.58 -19.42
N PHE A 99 -8.43 -5.66 -18.88
CA PHE A 99 -8.09 -5.10 -17.57
C PHE A 99 -6.58 -4.87 -17.47
N SER A 100 -6.18 -3.84 -16.74
CA SER A 100 -4.77 -3.65 -16.35
C SER A 100 -4.62 -2.86 -15.05
N ARG A 101 -3.49 -3.09 -14.39
CA ARG A 101 -3.05 -2.32 -13.21
C ARG A 101 -1.52 -2.25 -13.16
N GLY A 102 -1.01 -1.07 -12.83
CA GLY A 102 0.37 -0.86 -12.41
C GLY A 102 0.60 -1.33 -10.97
N PHE A 103 1.82 -1.75 -10.63
CA PHE A 103 2.19 -2.14 -9.26
C PHE A 103 3.70 -2.02 -9.04
N ALA A 104 4.12 -2.13 -7.79
CA ALA A 104 5.50 -2.39 -7.38
C ALA A 104 5.54 -3.67 -6.55
N SER A 105 6.73 -4.24 -6.37
CA SER A 105 6.88 -5.54 -5.73
C SER A 105 8.08 -5.60 -4.80
N ILE A 106 8.08 -6.58 -3.88
CA ILE A 106 9.20 -6.81 -2.97
C ILE A 106 10.47 -7.12 -3.77
N TYR A 107 10.35 -7.93 -4.83
CA TYR A 107 11.48 -8.21 -5.71
C TYR A 107 12.02 -6.92 -6.35
N GLY A 108 11.14 -6.05 -6.85
CA GLY A 108 11.52 -4.77 -7.47
C GLY A 108 12.28 -3.81 -6.54
N GLU A 109 12.06 -3.90 -5.24
CA GLU A 109 12.91 -3.21 -4.27
C GLU A 109 14.20 -3.97 -4.00
N TRP A 110 14.09 -5.28 -3.75
CA TRP A 110 15.20 -6.15 -3.40
C TRP A 110 16.32 -6.14 -4.46
N GLU A 111 15.97 -6.10 -5.75
CA GLU A 111 16.93 -6.15 -6.85
C GLU A 111 17.94 -5.00 -6.82
N THR A 112 17.60 -3.89 -6.16
CA THR A 112 18.46 -2.71 -6.02
C THR A 112 19.41 -2.77 -4.82
N THR A 113 19.35 -3.86 -4.04
CA THR A 113 20.13 -4.04 -2.80
C THR A 113 21.44 -4.80 -3.03
N GLY A 114 22.39 -4.68 -2.09
CA GLY A 114 23.65 -5.43 -2.11
C GLY A 114 23.48 -6.95 -2.26
N PRO A 115 22.57 -7.61 -1.50
CA PRO A 115 22.29 -9.04 -1.65
C PRO A 115 21.92 -9.50 -3.07
N ALA A 116 21.17 -8.70 -3.83
CA ALA A 116 20.80 -9.05 -5.20
C ALA A 116 21.99 -9.08 -6.17
N LYS A 117 23.07 -8.36 -5.85
CA LYS A 117 24.34 -8.42 -6.59
C LYS A 117 25.16 -9.67 -6.23
N ALA A 118 24.92 -10.23 -5.05
CA ALA A 118 25.64 -11.38 -4.52
C ALA A 118 25.02 -12.72 -4.91
N GLY A 119 23.73 -12.77 -5.25
CA GLY A 119 23.07 -14.03 -5.60
C GLY A 119 21.60 -13.90 -5.95
N TRP A 120 20.93 -15.05 -5.92
CA TRP A 120 19.53 -15.19 -6.28
C TRP A 120 18.59 -14.85 -5.11
N GLY A 121 17.50 -14.17 -5.42
CA GLY A 121 16.35 -13.92 -4.56
C GLY A 121 15.11 -14.59 -5.16
N SER A 122 14.12 -14.86 -4.30
CA SER A 122 12.88 -15.51 -4.67
C SER A 122 11.77 -15.07 -3.72
N PHE A 123 10.68 -14.55 -4.27
CA PHE A 123 9.57 -13.98 -3.51
C PHE A 123 8.24 -14.52 -4.04
N GLU A 124 7.35 -14.94 -3.16
CA GLU A 124 5.96 -15.23 -3.54
C GLU A 124 5.21 -13.91 -3.73
N GLU A 125 4.46 -13.78 -4.82
CA GLU A 125 3.71 -12.59 -5.16
C GLU A 125 2.38 -12.96 -5.82
N SER A 126 1.38 -12.08 -5.71
CA SER A 126 0.05 -12.30 -6.28
C SER A 126 -0.49 -11.07 -6.98
N GLN A 127 -1.13 -11.26 -8.14
CA GLN A 127 -1.94 -10.25 -8.80
C GLN A 127 -3.43 -10.65 -8.79
N ARG A 128 -4.32 -9.69 -8.55
CA ARG A 128 -5.78 -9.90 -8.49
C ARG A 128 -6.47 -9.09 -9.58
N PHE A 129 -7.42 -9.72 -10.26
CA PHE A 129 -8.21 -9.09 -11.31
C PHE A 129 -9.59 -9.73 -11.42
N PRO A 130 -10.59 -9.06 -12.03
CA PRO A 130 -11.90 -9.66 -12.22
C PRO A 130 -11.80 -10.91 -13.11
N GLU A 131 -12.48 -12.00 -12.71
CA GLU A 131 -12.44 -13.26 -13.44
C GLU A 131 -13.08 -13.10 -14.83
N PRO A 132 -12.33 -13.33 -15.93
CA PRO A 132 -12.86 -13.20 -17.28
C PRO A 132 -13.85 -14.34 -17.59
N LYS A 133 -14.87 -14.06 -18.40
CA LYS A 133 -15.84 -15.07 -18.86
C LYS A 133 -15.31 -15.99 -19.96
N VAL A 134 -14.23 -15.58 -20.61
CA VAL A 134 -13.63 -16.25 -21.76
C VAL A 134 -12.13 -16.45 -21.54
N PRO A 135 -11.48 -17.36 -22.27
CA PRO A 135 -10.02 -17.46 -22.24
C PRO A 135 -9.35 -16.12 -22.52
N ALA A 136 -8.33 -15.83 -21.75
CA ALA A 136 -7.58 -14.58 -21.80
C ALA A 136 -6.07 -14.86 -21.80
N THR A 137 -5.28 -13.82 -22.06
CA THR A 137 -3.83 -13.83 -21.95
C THR A 137 -3.42 -12.79 -20.92
N LEU A 138 -2.69 -13.21 -19.89
CA LEU A 138 -2.08 -12.33 -18.90
C LEU A 138 -0.65 -12.00 -19.34
N VAL A 139 -0.29 -10.72 -19.28
CA VAL A 139 1.05 -10.23 -19.57
C VAL A 139 1.53 -9.44 -18.36
N LEU A 140 2.70 -9.80 -17.84
CA LEU A 140 3.44 -9.00 -16.87
C LEU A 140 4.52 -8.23 -17.62
N GLU A 141 4.64 -6.95 -17.31
CA GLU A 141 5.59 -6.02 -17.90
C GLU A 141 6.40 -5.33 -16.80
N LYS A 142 7.67 -5.03 -17.08
CA LYS A 142 8.53 -4.18 -16.24
C LYS A 142 8.91 -2.90 -16.96
N ARG A 143 8.97 -1.80 -16.23
CA ARG A 143 9.50 -0.54 -16.73
C ARG A 143 11.02 -0.61 -16.85
N GLY A 144 11.53 -0.40 -18.06
CA GLY A 144 12.96 -0.38 -18.35
C GLY A 144 13.61 0.98 -18.12
N ASP A 145 14.91 1.03 -18.34
CA ASP A 145 15.74 2.26 -18.28
C ASP A 145 15.43 3.27 -19.41
N ASP A 146 14.47 2.97 -20.30
CA ASP A 146 13.91 3.91 -21.26
C ASP A 146 12.60 4.54 -20.76
N GLY A 147 12.15 4.17 -19.56
CA GLY A 147 10.89 4.55 -18.97
C GLY A 147 9.67 3.82 -19.55
N ALA A 148 9.86 2.93 -20.52
CA ALA A 148 8.79 2.17 -21.16
C ALA A 148 8.60 0.80 -20.52
N PHE A 149 7.39 0.24 -20.62
CA PHE A 149 7.10 -1.11 -20.18
C PHE A 149 7.50 -2.14 -21.23
N HIS A 150 8.26 -3.15 -20.81
CA HIS A 150 8.70 -4.29 -21.61
C HIS A 150 8.13 -5.58 -21.04
N GLU A 151 7.74 -6.52 -21.90
CA GLU A 151 7.19 -7.81 -21.48
C GLU A 151 8.23 -8.61 -20.67
N LEU A 152 7.86 -8.96 -19.44
CA LEU A 152 8.60 -9.83 -18.54
C LEU A 152 8.11 -11.27 -18.65
N TRP A 153 6.79 -11.45 -18.70
CA TRP A 153 6.18 -12.77 -18.77
C TRP A 153 4.81 -12.72 -19.45
N ARG A 154 4.42 -13.84 -20.07
CA ARG A 154 3.13 -14.03 -20.71
C ARG A 154 2.61 -15.44 -20.44
N GLY A 155 1.33 -15.54 -20.13
CA GLY A 155 0.67 -16.84 -19.99
C GLY A 155 -0.82 -16.79 -20.28
N ASP A 156 -1.37 -17.98 -20.53
CA ASP A 156 -2.80 -18.16 -20.76
C ASP A 156 -3.56 -18.18 -19.44
N VAL A 157 -4.76 -17.60 -19.47
CA VAL A 157 -5.76 -17.64 -18.42
C VAL A 157 -6.97 -18.38 -18.97
N ASP A 158 -7.16 -19.63 -18.56
CA ASP A 158 -8.38 -20.36 -18.83
C ASP A 158 -9.26 -20.38 -17.56
N PRO A 159 -10.29 -19.51 -17.48
CA PRO A 159 -11.16 -19.44 -16.30
C PRO A 159 -11.97 -20.73 -16.09
N ALA A 160 -12.10 -21.60 -17.10
CA ALA A 160 -12.76 -22.90 -16.98
C ALA A 160 -11.79 -24.04 -16.61
N SER A 161 -10.49 -23.76 -16.52
CA SER A 161 -9.48 -24.77 -16.22
C SER A 161 -9.74 -25.46 -14.87
N ARG A 162 -9.54 -26.78 -14.86
CA ARG A 162 -9.58 -27.61 -13.64
C ARG A 162 -8.43 -27.31 -12.67
N PHE A 163 -7.43 -26.53 -13.09
CA PHE A 163 -6.30 -26.11 -12.27
C PHE A 163 -6.52 -24.74 -11.60
N VAL A 164 -7.63 -24.06 -11.87
CA VAL A 164 -8.07 -22.93 -11.03
C VAL A 164 -8.62 -23.50 -9.72
N ASP A 165 -7.99 -23.15 -8.61
CA ASP A 165 -8.44 -23.54 -7.28
C ASP A 165 -9.75 -22.81 -6.93
N ARG A 166 -10.79 -23.59 -6.65
CA ARG A 166 -12.13 -23.11 -6.27
C ARG A 166 -12.55 -23.65 -4.90
N SER A 167 -11.60 -24.16 -4.12
CA SER A 167 -11.85 -24.54 -2.74
C SER A 167 -12.33 -23.34 -1.93
N ALA A 168 -13.11 -23.61 -0.87
CA ALA A 168 -13.61 -22.54 -0.02
C ALA A 168 -12.45 -21.69 0.53
N LEU A 169 -12.65 -20.36 0.56
CA LEU A 169 -11.68 -19.46 1.16
C LEU A 169 -11.50 -19.77 2.65
N PRO A 170 -10.25 -19.86 3.14
CA PRO A 170 -10.00 -20.18 4.54
C PRO A 170 -10.53 -19.05 5.42
N ARG A 171 -11.22 -19.42 6.50
CA ARG A 171 -11.71 -18.45 7.50
C ARG A 171 -10.81 -18.42 8.72
N VAL A 172 -9.72 -17.66 8.64
CA VAL A 172 -8.65 -17.66 9.66
C VAL A 172 -8.82 -16.59 10.75
N GLY A 173 -9.77 -15.67 10.59
CA GLY A 173 -9.94 -14.56 11.51
C GLY A 173 -11.35 -13.97 11.50
N GLU A 174 -11.52 -12.89 12.25
CA GLU A 174 -12.76 -12.15 12.32
C GLU A 174 -12.68 -10.89 11.46
N VAL A 175 -13.62 -10.76 10.51
CA VAL A 175 -13.81 -9.52 9.74
C VAL A 175 -14.76 -8.59 10.50
N ILE A 176 -14.31 -7.37 10.77
CA ILE A 176 -15.03 -6.35 11.52
C ILE A 176 -15.28 -5.16 10.59
N SER A 177 -16.55 -4.81 10.37
CA SER A 177 -16.89 -3.59 9.61
C SER A 177 -16.69 -2.37 10.50
N MET A 178 -15.76 -1.49 10.11
CA MET A 178 -15.44 -0.25 10.83
C MET A 178 -16.21 0.92 10.22
N ARG A 179 -16.34 0.93 8.89
CA ARG A 179 -17.06 1.93 8.11
C ARG A 179 -17.58 1.31 6.81
N GLU A 180 -18.84 1.54 6.50
CA GLU A 180 -19.49 1.08 5.27
C GLU A 180 -20.26 2.27 4.68
N ASN A 181 -19.71 2.91 3.65
CA ASN A 181 -20.33 4.06 2.99
C ASN A 181 -21.12 3.67 1.72
N GLY A 182 -20.95 2.46 1.21
CA GLY A 182 -21.73 1.96 0.08
C GLY A 182 -21.12 0.71 -0.56
N PRO A 183 -21.63 0.28 -1.73
CA PRO A 183 -21.14 -0.93 -2.40
C PRO A 183 -19.67 -0.81 -2.79
N SER A 184 -18.92 -1.89 -2.57
CA SER A 184 -17.50 -2.06 -2.95
C SER A 184 -17.20 -1.62 -4.37
N ALA A 185 -18.06 -1.98 -5.34
CA ALA A 185 -17.86 -1.63 -6.75
C ALA A 185 -17.69 -0.12 -7.05
N ASN A 186 -18.08 0.76 -6.12
CA ASN A 186 -18.03 2.23 -6.25
C ASN A 186 -17.26 2.92 -5.09
N HIS A 187 -16.55 2.15 -4.27
CA HIS A 187 -15.81 2.65 -3.11
C HIS A 187 -14.43 2.00 -3.05
N VAL A 188 -13.48 2.65 -2.39
CA VAL A 188 -12.22 1.99 -2.04
C VAL A 188 -12.47 1.13 -0.81
N ASP A 189 -12.25 -0.18 -0.92
CA ASP A 189 -12.25 -1.06 0.24
C ASP A 189 -10.84 -1.13 0.87
N LEU A 190 -10.66 -0.42 1.99
CA LEU A 190 -9.47 -0.52 2.83
C LEU A 190 -9.63 -1.63 3.86
N LEU A 191 -8.79 -2.66 3.78
CA LEU A 191 -8.72 -3.73 4.78
C LEU A 191 -7.46 -3.59 5.63
N VAL A 192 -7.65 -3.39 6.94
CA VAL A 192 -6.55 -3.37 7.93
C VAL A 192 -6.43 -4.74 8.58
N VAL A 193 -5.28 -5.39 8.46
CA VAL A 193 -5.03 -6.77 8.90
C VAL A 193 -4.15 -6.78 10.14
N ALA A 194 -4.52 -7.54 11.16
CA ALA A 194 -3.73 -7.68 12.39
C ALA A 194 -2.56 -8.65 12.23
N ASP A 195 -1.41 -8.32 12.82
CA ASP A 195 -0.36 -9.28 13.18
C ASP A 195 0.25 -8.91 14.54
N GLY A 196 0.73 -9.90 15.29
CA GLY A 196 1.30 -9.70 16.63
C GLY A 196 0.28 -9.34 17.73
N TYR A 197 -1.02 -9.40 17.46
CA TYR A 197 -2.06 -9.19 18.47
C TYR A 197 -2.59 -10.53 19.00
N THR A 198 -2.48 -10.77 20.31
CA THR A 198 -3.11 -11.95 20.93
C THR A 198 -4.63 -11.84 20.97
N ALA A 199 -5.31 -12.96 21.26
CA ALA A 199 -6.77 -13.00 21.37
C ALA A 199 -7.32 -11.97 22.38
N GLU A 200 -6.61 -11.74 23.48
CA GLU A 200 -6.96 -10.77 24.52
C GLU A 200 -6.84 -9.32 24.05
N LYS A 201 -5.95 -9.05 23.09
CA LYS A 201 -5.71 -7.73 22.50
C LYS A 201 -6.62 -7.38 21.34
N ARG A 202 -7.63 -8.21 21.04
CA ARG A 202 -8.65 -7.89 20.02
C ARG A 202 -9.25 -6.48 20.19
N GLY A 203 -9.55 -6.09 21.42
CA GLY A 203 -10.11 -4.76 21.72
C GLY A 203 -9.14 -3.61 21.39
N GLU A 204 -7.85 -3.82 21.65
CA GLU A 204 -6.77 -2.88 21.36
C GLU A 204 -6.57 -2.74 19.85
N PHE A 205 -6.50 -3.85 19.10
CA PHE A 205 -6.44 -3.84 17.64
C PHE A 205 -7.58 -3.00 17.02
N VAL A 206 -8.83 -3.23 17.44
CA VAL A 206 -9.99 -2.47 16.93
C VAL A 206 -9.85 -0.96 17.26
N ALA A 207 -9.34 -0.63 18.45
CA ALA A 207 -9.11 0.76 18.84
C ALA A 207 -8.00 1.42 18.01
N ASP A 208 -6.92 0.70 17.72
CA ASP A 208 -5.83 1.19 16.88
C ASP A 208 -6.28 1.40 15.43
N VAL A 209 -7.00 0.44 14.85
CA VAL A 209 -7.57 0.57 13.50
C VAL A 209 -8.42 1.83 13.44
N LYS A 210 -9.32 2.04 14.42
CA LYS A 210 -10.15 3.24 14.47
C LYS A 210 -9.31 4.51 14.55
N ARG A 211 -8.37 4.57 15.50
CA ARG A 211 -7.52 5.74 15.74
C ARG A 211 -6.74 6.14 14.48
N LEU A 212 -6.13 5.18 13.80
CA LEU A 212 -5.26 5.43 12.66
C LEU A 212 -6.05 5.72 11.39
N THR A 213 -7.16 5.03 11.16
CA THR A 213 -8.04 5.32 10.02
C THR A 213 -8.77 6.66 10.17
N ASP A 214 -9.11 7.09 11.40
CA ASP A 214 -9.63 8.44 11.67
C ASP A 214 -8.60 9.52 11.28
N VAL A 215 -7.31 9.29 11.53
CA VAL A 215 -6.23 10.22 11.15
C VAL A 215 -6.05 10.26 9.63
N LEU A 216 -6.04 9.10 8.97
CA LEU A 216 -6.01 9.01 7.51
C LEU A 216 -7.17 9.81 6.89
N LEU A 217 -8.39 9.55 7.34
CA LEU A 217 -9.61 10.20 6.84
C LEU A 217 -9.79 11.64 7.34
N ALA A 218 -8.89 12.15 8.20
CA ALA A 218 -8.81 13.56 8.56
C ALA A 218 -7.71 14.31 7.79
N THR A 219 -6.91 13.60 7.00
CA THR A 219 -5.81 14.16 6.19
C THR A 219 -6.29 14.45 4.76
N GLU A 220 -6.00 15.63 4.21
CA GLU A 220 -6.33 15.93 2.81
C GLU A 220 -5.40 15.14 1.86
N PRO A 221 -5.92 14.56 0.75
CA PRO A 221 -7.27 14.73 0.20
C PRO A 221 -8.26 13.65 0.68
N TYR A 222 -7.85 12.71 1.52
CA TYR A 222 -8.74 11.67 2.04
C TYR A 222 -9.90 12.25 2.83
N LYS A 223 -9.70 13.38 3.52
CA LYS A 223 -10.74 14.07 4.29
C LYS A 223 -11.94 14.49 3.45
N ARG A 224 -11.71 15.22 2.36
CA ARG A 224 -12.81 15.61 1.45
C ARG A 224 -13.41 14.43 0.70
N ASN A 225 -12.66 13.34 0.55
CA ASN A 225 -13.09 12.10 -0.08
C ASN A 225 -13.45 11.00 0.94
N ALA A 226 -13.71 11.32 2.21
CA ALA A 226 -13.80 10.29 3.25
C ALA A 226 -14.96 9.31 3.02
N ASN A 227 -16.00 9.77 2.32
CA ASN A 227 -17.15 8.95 1.94
C ASN A 227 -16.86 7.96 0.81
N ALA A 228 -15.71 8.08 0.12
CA ALA A 228 -15.28 7.13 -0.90
C ALA A 228 -14.75 5.81 -0.32
N PHE A 229 -14.55 5.71 1.00
CA PHE A 229 -13.89 4.56 1.62
C PHE A 229 -14.85 3.66 2.40
N ASN A 230 -14.81 2.37 2.14
CA ASN A 230 -15.20 1.37 3.13
C ASN A 230 -13.95 0.97 3.93
N VAL A 231 -14.11 0.75 5.23
CA VAL A 231 -13.01 0.32 6.12
C VAL A 231 -13.44 -0.94 6.85
N ARG A 232 -12.63 -1.98 6.71
CA ARG A 232 -12.79 -3.25 7.42
C ARG A 232 -11.49 -3.58 8.16
N ALA A 233 -11.62 -4.31 9.26
CA ALA A 233 -10.50 -4.88 9.97
C ALA A 233 -10.57 -6.41 9.87
N LEU A 234 -9.43 -7.08 9.66
CA LEU A 234 -9.30 -8.52 9.78
C LEU A 234 -8.44 -8.82 11.01
N PHE A 235 -9.10 -9.26 12.08
CA PHE A 235 -8.42 -9.69 13.29
C PHE A 235 -8.04 -11.17 13.19
N VAL A 236 -6.74 -11.44 13.21
CA VAL A 236 -6.17 -12.79 13.32
C VAL A 236 -5.34 -12.82 14.60
N ALA A 237 -5.75 -13.66 15.56
CA ALA A 237 -5.06 -13.76 16.83
C ALA A 237 -3.74 -14.51 16.66
N THR A 238 -2.66 -13.97 17.24
CA THR A 238 -1.36 -14.65 17.34
C THR A 238 -1.18 -15.31 18.71
N PRO A 239 -0.31 -16.33 18.83
CA PRO A 239 -0.03 -16.98 20.11
C PRO A 239 0.68 -16.07 21.13
N GLU A 240 1.39 -15.05 20.63
CA GLU A 240 2.21 -14.13 21.41
C GLU A 240 2.16 -12.71 20.84
N GLU A 241 2.48 -11.74 21.69
CA GLU A 241 2.50 -10.31 21.33
C GLU A 241 3.73 -9.95 20.49
N GLY A 242 3.52 -9.03 19.54
CA GLY A 242 4.55 -8.46 18.69
C GLY A 242 4.99 -9.34 17.53
N ILE A 243 5.97 -8.85 16.79
CA ILE A 243 6.47 -9.47 15.55
C ILE A 243 7.96 -9.83 15.65
N SER A 244 8.51 -10.45 14.61
CA SER A 244 9.94 -10.80 14.58
C SER A 244 10.84 -9.56 14.53
N ASN A 245 11.92 -9.57 15.29
CA ASN A 245 12.97 -8.54 15.31
C ASN A 245 14.36 -9.19 15.36
N PRO A 246 14.88 -9.68 14.21
CA PRO A 246 16.13 -10.42 14.14
C PRO A 246 17.34 -9.69 14.73
N ARG A 247 17.47 -8.37 14.52
CA ARG A 247 18.57 -7.56 15.10
C ARG A 247 18.55 -7.53 16.64
N LYS A 248 17.38 -7.73 17.27
CA LYS A 248 17.23 -7.88 18.73
C LYS A 248 17.28 -9.35 19.17
N GLY A 249 17.43 -10.31 18.26
CA GLY A 249 17.42 -11.74 18.57
C GLY A 249 16.02 -12.26 18.94
N VAL A 250 14.97 -11.64 18.40
CA VAL A 250 13.57 -12.01 18.66
C VAL A 250 12.97 -12.58 17.38
N TRP A 251 12.39 -13.77 17.48
CA TRP A 251 11.62 -14.42 16.41
C TRP A 251 10.27 -14.79 16.99
N ARG A 252 9.20 -14.42 16.29
CA ARG A 252 7.82 -14.63 16.70
C ARG A 252 7.08 -15.40 15.61
N ASP A 253 6.20 -16.28 16.03
CA ASP A 253 5.28 -16.99 15.13
C ASP A 253 4.03 -16.13 14.90
N GLY A 254 4.20 -15.10 14.07
CA GLY A 254 3.14 -14.16 13.68
C GLY A 254 2.17 -14.76 12.67
N ALA A 255 0.99 -14.15 12.52
CA ALA A 255 -0.05 -14.64 11.61
C ALA A 255 0.41 -14.61 10.14
N PHE A 256 1.24 -13.62 9.79
CA PHE A 256 1.72 -13.41 8.43
C PHE A 256 3.23 -13.23 8.38
N GLY A 257 3.98 -13.69 9.38
CA GLY A 257 5.44 -13.65 9.36
C GLY A 257 6.04 -12.24 9.24
N LEU A 258 5.33 -11.21 9.71
CA LEU A 258 5.89 -9.85 9.71
C LEU A 258 7.20 -9.82 10.50
N SER A 259 8.19 -9.10 9.94
CA SER A 259 9.49 -8.95 10.56
C SER A 259 10.07 -7.57 10.29
N PHE A 260 10.66 -6.97 11.32
CA PHE A 260 11.66 -5.92 11.12
C PHE A 260 12.83 -6.46 10.32
N ASN A 261 13.65 -5.54 9.81
CA ASN A 261 14.92 -5.85 9.16
C ASN A 261 14.76 -6.37 7.72
N ALA A 262 13.67 -6.01 7.05
CA ALA A 262 13.55 -6.20 5.61
C ALA A 262 14.73 -5.53 4.90
N PHE A 263 15.40 -6.29 4.03
CA PHE A 263 16.64 -5.88 3.32
C PHE A 263 17.75 -5.34 4.23
N ASP A 264 17.83 -5.85 5.46
CA ASP A 264 18.76 -5.40 6.51
C ASP A 264 18.52 -3.94 6.97
N SER A 265 17.40 -3.31 6.61
CA SER A 265 17.02 -1.98 7.13
C SER A 265 16.30 -2.10 8.48
N ASP A 266 16.86 -1.50 9.54
CA ASP A 266 16.44 -1.75 10.93
C ASP A 266 14.93 -1.59 11.22
N ARG A 267 14.29 -0.62 10.57
CA ARG A 267 12.88 -0.26 10.80
C ARG A 267 11.95 -0.65 9.64
N TYR A 268 12.50 -1.22 8.57
CA TYR A 268 11.70 -1.63 7.44
C TYR A 268 11.03 -2.96 7.77
N VAL A 269 9.71 -2.97 7.71
CA VAL A 269 8.87 -4.10 8.12
C VAL A 269 8.08 -4.58 6.92
N LEU A 270 8.33 -5.81 6.52
CA LEU A 270 7.59 -6.50 5.45
C LEU A 270 7.22 -7.91 5.91
N THR A 271 6.28 -8.51 5.17
CA THR A 271 6.05 -9.95 5.16
C THR A 271 6.47 -10.49 3.79
N TYR A 272 6.98 -11.72 3.76
CA TYR A 272 7.25 -12.47 2.55
C TYR A 272 6.23 -13.59 2.30
N GLU A 273 5.18 -13.65 3.15
CA GLU A 273 4.12 -14.65 3.15
C GLU A 273 2.90 -14.16 2.33
N ASP A 274 3.14 -13.65 1.11
CA ASP A 274 2.10 -13.01 0.28
C ASP A 274 0.88 -13.93 0.10
N ARG A 275 1.07 -15.17 -0.34
CA ARG A 275 -0.05 -16.09 -0.58
C ARG A 275 -0.89 -16.33 0.68
N THR A 276 -0.23 -16.54 1.83
CA THR A 276 -0.89 -16.73 3.12
C THR A 276 -1.72 -15.51 3.51
N LEU A 277 -1.15 -14.31 3.36
CA LEU A 277 -1.86 -13.05 3.58
C LEU A 277 -3.05 -12.89 2.64
N ARG A 278 -2.88 -13.17 1.34
CA ARG A 278 -3.93 -13.05 0.32
C ARG A 278 -5.08 -14.02 0.58
N ASP A 279 -4.78 -15.25 0.97
CA ASP A 279 -5.78 -16.24 1.35
C ASP A 279 -6.62 -15.80 2.56
N ALA A 280 -5.98 -15.19 3.56
CA ALA A 280 -6.68 -14.63 4.71
C ALA A 280 -7.51 -13.39 4.34
N ALA A 281 -6.92 -12.46 3.57
CA ALA A 281 -7.56 -11.20 3.17
C ALA A 281 -8.78 -11.41 2.27
N ALA A 282 -8.79 -12.46 1.43
CA ALA A 282 -9.88 -12.79 0.53
C ALA A 282 -11.24 -13.05 1.24
N GLN A 283 -11.25 -13.24 2.57
CA GLN A 283 -12.48 -13.31 3.36
C GLN A 283 -13.31 -12.02 3.36
N ALA A 284 -12.72 -10.89 3.00
CA ALA A 284 -13.36 -9.59 2.90
C ALA A 284 -13.11 -8.95 1.52
N PRO A 285 -14.00 -8.08 1.03
CA PRO A 285 -13.69 -7.22 -0.11
C PRO A 285 -12.55 -6.25 0.28
N TYR A 286 -11.54 -6.12 -0.58
CA TYR A 286 -10.42 -5.21 -0.39
C TYR A 286 -9.77 -4.79 -1.72
N ASP A 287 -9.47 -3.50 -1.84
CA ASP A 287 -8.64 -2.89 -2.89
C ASP A 287 -7.25 -2.56 -2.38
N ALA A 288 -7.15 -2.18 -1.10
CA ALA A 288 -5.90 -1.80 -0.44
C ALA A 288 -5.76 -2.49 0.91
N LEU A 289 -4.52 -2.84 1.26
CA LEU A 289 -4.16 -3.54 2.48
C LEU A 289 -3.22 -2.69 3.34
N ILE A 290 -3.50 -2.66 4.64
CA ILE A 290 -2.53 -2.21 5.65
C ILE A 290 -2.38 -3.31 6.70
N LEU A 291 -1.17 -3.80 6.91
CA LEU A 291 -0.86 -4.70 8.02
C LEU A 291 -0.46 -3.86 9.24
N LEU A 292 -1.28 -3.93 10.28
CA LEU A 292 -1.06 -3.25 11.54
C LEU A 292 -0.48 -4.24 12.54
N PHE A 293 0.62 -3.88 13.20
CA PHE A 293 1.29 -4.77 14.13
C PHE A 293 1.57 -4.14 15.49
N ASP A 294 1.39 -4.95 16.53
CA ASP A 294 1.46 -4.58 17.95
C ASP A 294 2.91 -4.41 18.44
N GLU A 295 3.51 -3.25 18.18
CA GLU A 295 4.88 -2.95 18.58
C GLU A 295 5.08 -1.50 19.03
N ARG A 296 5.98 -1.33 20.01
CA ARG A 296 6.47 -0.01 20.46
C ARG A 296 7.53 0.56 19.53
N LYS A 297 8.33 -0.33 18.93
CA LYS A 297 9.42 0.10 18.06
C LYS A 297 8.83 0.67 16.78
N TYR A 298 9.18 1.91 16.48
CA TYR A 298 8.81 2.53 15.22
C TYR A 298 9.35 1.72 14.02
N GLY A 299 8.44 1.30 13.15
CA GLY A 299 8.72 0.74 11.84
C GLY A 299 7.47 0.66 10.97
N GLY A 300 7.69 0.36 9.69
CA GLY A 300 6.65 0.32 8.66
C GLY A 300 7.26 0.14 7.28
N GLY A 301 6.42 0.29 6.26
CA GLY A 301 6.79 0.23 4.85
C GLY A 301 5.57 0.28 3.96
N GLY A 302 5.72 0.71 2.70
CA GLY A 302 4.61 0.82 1.77
C GLY A 302 5.07 0.59 0.34
N ILE A 303 4.46 -0.39 -0.34
CA ILE A 303 4.79 -0.74 -1.72
C ILE A 303 3.53 -0.60 -2.58
N TYR A 304 3.65 0.13 -3.69
CA TYR A 304 2.52 0.49 -4.56
C TYR A 304 1.71 -0.74 -5.04
N ASN A 305 0.41 -0.74 -4.75
CA ASN A 305 -0.56 -1.82 -5.03
C ASN A 305 -0.20 -3.20 -4.44
N LEU A 306 0.70 -3.24 -3.45
CA LEU A 306 0.98 -4.43 -2.66
C LEU A 306 0.29 -4.33 -1.29
N TRP A 307 0.87 -3.58 -0.36
CA TRP A 307 0.32 -3.19 0.95
C TRP A 307 1.19 -2.14 1.63
N ALA A 308 0.69 -1.59 2.73
CA ALA A 308 1.49 -0.90 3.73
C ALA A 308 1.58 -1.68 5.04
N THR A 309 2.60 -1.41 5.85
CA THR A 309 2.78 -1.94 7.21
C THR A 309 2.99 -0.79 8.19
N CYS A 310 2.48 -0.91 9.41
CA CYS A 310 2.62 0.15 10.42
C CYS A 310 2.66 -0.43 11.84
N ALA A 311 3.63 0.00 12.64
CA ALA A 311 3.62 -0.23 14.08
C ALA A 311 2.46 0.56 14.72
N SER A 312 1.68 -0.06 15.61
CA SER A 312 0.49 0.56 16.20
C SER A 312 0.79 1.44 17.42
N ASP A 313 1.67 0.99 18.33
CA ASP A 313 1.89 1.61 19.65
C ASP A 313 3.16 2.47 19.71
N THR A 314 3.27 3.41 18.77
CA THR A 314 4.36 4.39 18.75
C THR A 314 3.83 5.79 18.47
N GLU A 315 4.44 6.83 19.06
CA GLU A 315 4.02 8.22 18.83
C GLU A 315 3.93 8.61 17.34
N PRO A 316 4.89 8.25 16.46
CA PRO A 316 4.79 8.51 15.02
C PRO A 316 3.74 7.66 14.27
N ALA A 317 3.07 6.67 14.88
CA ALA A 317 2.17 5.76 14.17
C ALA A 317 1.12 6.48 13.29
N PRO A 318 0.47 7.57 13.73
CA PRO A 318 -0.45 8.32 12.86
C PRO A 318 0.20 8.90 11.60
N TYR A 319 1.44 9.37 11.69
CA TYR A 319 2.20 9.83 10.52
C TYR A 319 2.54 8.67 9.59
N VAL A 320 3.08 7.59 10.16
CA VAL A 320 3.56 6.41 9.41
C VAL A 320 2.40 5.81 8.64
N PHE A 321 1.27 5.57 9.31
CA PHE A 321 0.08 4.99 8.69
C PHE A 321 -0.37 5.77 7.45
N VAL A 322 -0.33 7.10 7.49
CA VAL A 322 -0.72 7.96 6.36
C VAL A 322 0.36 8.01 5.28
N HIS A 323 1.63 8.10 5.67
CA HIS A 323 2.79 8.13 4.79
C HIS A 323 2.90 6.82 3.98
N GLU A 324 2.86 5.67 4.65
CA GLU A 324 2.97 4.36 3.99
C GLU A 324 1.76 4.07 3.09
N PHE A 325 0.58 4.57 3.45
CA PHE A 325 -0.58 4.51 2.56
C PHE A 325 -0.41 5.39 1.32
N GLY A 326 0.32 6.51 1.42
CA GLY A 326 0.71 7.31 0.25
C GLY A 326 1.50 6.50 -0.78
N HIS A 327 2.46 5.69 -0.33
CA HIS A 327 3.19 4.76 -1.19
C HIS A 327 2.28 3.66 -1.75
N SER A 328 1.62 2.91 -0.87
CA SER A 328 0.92 1.69 -1.27
C SER A 328 -0.34 1.95 -2.09
N PHE A 329 -1.02 3.08 -1.87
CA PHE A 329 -2.24 3.44 -2.58
C PHE A 329 -1.99 4.31 -3.81
N ALA A 330 -1.13 5.33 -3.71
CA ALA A 330 -0.98 6.36 -4.74
C ALA A 330 0.36 6.33 -5.49
N GLY A 331 1.27 5.41 -5.13
CA GLY A 331 2.57 5.28 -5.79
C GLY A 331 3.44 6.53 -5.62
N LEU A 332 3.27 7.23 -4.49
CA LEU A 332 4.11 8.38 -4.17
C LEU A 332 5.52 7.88 -3.83
N ALA A 333 6.55 8.62 -4.26
CA ALA A 333 7.91 8.43 -3.80
C ALA A 333 8.14 9.13 -2.46
N ASP A 334 9.19 8.70 -1.76
CA ASP A 334 9.75 9.47 -0.67
C ASP A 334 10.35 10.78 -1.18
N GLU A 335 9.96 11.88 -0.53
CA GLU A 335 10.50 13.21 -0.81
C GLU A 335 11.72 13.50 0.07
N TYR A 336 12.04 12.65 1.06
CA TYR A 336 13.27 12.76 1.84
C TYR A 336 14.48 12.15 1.15
N TYR A 337 15.65 12.67 1.51
CA TYR A 337 16.91 12.33 0.86
C TYR A 337 18.03 11.90 1.82
N SER A 338 17.82 12.00 3.13
CA SER A 338 18.88 11.86 4.15
C SER A 338 18.77 10.60 5.02
N SER A 339 17.79 9.74 4.74
CA SER A 339 17.56 8.50 5.47
C SER A 339 18.59 7.42 5.15
N GLN A 340 18.90 6.58 6.15
CA GLN A 340 19.55 5.30 5.88
C GLN A 340 18.57 4.36 5.19
N VAL A 341 18.86 3.99 3.94
CA VAL A 341 18.13 3.00 3.15
C VAL A 341 19.07 1.88 2.70
N ALA A 342 18.50 0.75 2.27
CA ALA A 342 19.26 -0.37 1.71
C ALA A 342 19.59 -0.18 0.21
N TYR A 343 18.97 0.80 -0.45
CA TYR A 343 19.10 1.05 -1.88
C TYR A 343 20.41 1.80 -2.20
N GLU A 344 21.03 1.46 -3.32
CA GLU A 344 22.23 2.15 -3.81
C GLU A 344 21.88 3.18 -4.90
N SER A 345 22.28 4.45 -4.70
CA SER A 345 22.12 5.52 -5.69
C SER A 345 23.25 5.52 -6.73
N THR A 346 22.92 5.88 -7.97
CA THR A 346 23.89 6.11 -9.06
C THR A 346 24.23 7.59 -9.29
N GLY A 347 23.48 8.53 -8.67
CA GLY A 347 23.70 9.97 -8.73
C GLY A 347 23.57 10.63 -10.10
N LYS A 348 23.06 9.90 -11.11
CA LYS A 348 22.79 10.40 -12.47
C LYS A 348 21.51 9.77 -12.99
N HIS A 349 20.48 10.58 -13.11
CA HIS A 349 19.21 10.17 -13.69
C HIS A 349 19.19 10.52 -15.17
N ALA A 350 19.16 9.51 -16.03
CA ALA A 350 18.95 9.68 -17.47
C ALA A 350 17.47 9.61 -17.86
N VAL A 351 16.62 9.23 -16.90
CA VAL A 351 15.20 8.91 -17.07
C VAL A 351 14.42 9.65 -15.98
N GLU A 352 13.23 10.13 -16.32
CA GLU A 352 12.32 10.63 -15.28
C GLU A 352 11.81 9.45 -14.42
N PRO A 353 11.78 9.59 -13.09
CA PRO A 353 11.11 8.62 -12.22
C PRO A 353 9.65 8.44 -12.65
N TRP A 354 9.00 7.33 -12.31
CA TRP A 354 7.58 7.13 -12.66
C TRP A 354 6.64 7.73 -11.60
N GLU A 355 7.13 7.93 -10.39
CA GLU A 355 6.38 8.45 -9.25
C GLU A 355 5.95 9.90 -9.51
N PRO A 356 4.73 10.29 -9.13
CA PRO A 356 4.15 11.55 -9.58
C PRO A 356 4.71 12.78 -8.84
N ASN A 357 5.31 12.60 -7.66
CA ASN A 357 5.75 13.66 -6.75
C ASN A 357 7.27 13.89 -6.71
N VAL A 358 8.02 13.34 -7.67
CA VAL A 358 9.46 13.55 -7.80
C VAL A 358 9.85 13.67 -9.27
N THR A 359 10.96 14.33 -9.58
CA THR A 359 11.42 14.52 -10.96
C THR A 359 12.94 14.60 -11.02
N ALA A 360 13.52 14.12 -12.13
CA ALA A 360 14.92 14.38 -12.47
C ALA A 360 15.13 15.77 -13.09
N LEU A 361 14.04 16.46 -13.42
CA LEU A 361 14.02 17.80 -14.04
C LEU A 361 14.88 17.86 -15.30
N LEU A 362 14.84 16.81 -16.13
CA LEU A 362 15.65 16.72 -17.35
C LEU A 362 15.33 17.85 -18.34
N ASP A 363 14.07 18.29 -18.35
CA ASP A 363 13.58 19.45 -19.09
C ASP A 363 12.60 20.24 -18.21
N PRO A 364 12.98 21.43 -17.69
CA PRO A 364 12.11 22.26 -16.86
C PRO A 364 10.78 22.67 -17.52
N SER A 365 10.69 22.64 -18.85
CA SER A 365 9.43 22.90 -19.57
C SER A 365 8.45 21.73 -19.51
N LYS A 366 8.95 20.52 -19.20
CA LYS A 366 8.18 19.27 -19.07
C LYS A 366 8.06 18.78 -17.63
N LEU A 367 8.30 19.65 -16.65
CA LEU A 367 8.06 19.34 -15.24
C LEU A 367 6.67 18.71 -15.05
N LYS A 368 6.60 17.57 -14.36
CA LYS A 368 5.37 16.75 -14.20
C LYS A 368 4.16 17.51 -13.65
N TRP A 369 4.41 18.55 -12.85
CA TRP A 369 3.38 19.40 -12.24
C TRP A 369 3.53 20.87 -12.67
N LYS A 370 4.05 21.11 -13.89
CA LYS A 370 4.29 22.45 -14.42
C LYS A 370 3.06 23.35 -14.35
N ASP A 371 1.87 22.78 -14.54
CA ASP A 371 0.57 23.45 -14.48
C ASP A 371 0.21 24.01 -13.08
N LEU A 372 0.84 23.48 -12.02
CA LEU A 372 0.64 23.96 -10.64
C LEU A 372 1.67 25.01 -10.21
N VAL A 373 2.71 25.26 -11.02
CA VAL A 373 3.80 26.18 -10.69
C VAL A 373 3.43 27.61 -11.07
N ASP A 374 3.38 28.50 -10.07
CA ASP A 374 3.22 29.94 -10.29
C ASP A 374 4.32 30.48 -11.23
N ALA A 375 3.97 31.38 -12.15
CA ALA A 375 4.91 31.93 -13.14
C ALA A 375 6.15 32.61 -12.52
N ALA A 376 6.04 33.08 -11.28
CA ALA A 376 7.13 33.72 -10.54
C ALA A 376 8.03 32.74 -9.77
N THR A 377 7.67 31.46 -9.69
CA THR A 377 8.47 30.45 -8.98
C THR A 377 9.62 29.98 -9.89
N PRO A 378 10.89 30.18 -9.49
CA PRO A 378 12.04 29.71 -10.28
C PRO A 378 12.11 28.18 -10.31
N LEU A 379 12.63 27.62 -11.40
CA LEU A 379 12.90 26.19 -11.58
C LEU A 379 14.38 26.01 -11.96
N PRO A 380 15.19 25.28 -11.15
CA PRO A 380 14.86 24.72 -9.84
C PRO A 380 14.54 25.81 -8.80
N THR A 381 13.76 25.46 -7.77
CA THR A 381 13.30 26.38 -6.72
C THR A 381 14.31 26.43 -5.57
N PRO A 382 14.95 27.58 -5.29
CA PRO A 382 15.91 27.70 -4.20
C PRO A 382 15.27 27.48 -2.83
N TRP A 383 15.98 26.79 -1.95
CA TRP A 383 15.66 26.63 -0.53
C TRP A 383 16.95 26.48 0.30
N ASP A 384 16.90 26.67 1.62
CA ASP A 384 18.07 26.59 2.51
C ASP A 384 18.46 25.13 2.84
N GLN A 385 18.74 24.35 1.79
CA GLN A 385 19.14 22.95 1.89
C GLN A 385 20.37 22.78 2.80
N LYS A 386 21.35 23.68 2.68
CA LYS A 386 22.58 23.62 3.49
C LYS A 386 22.29 23.66 4.98
N ARG A 387 21.34 24.50 5.42
CA ARG A 387 20.96 24.59 6.82
C ARG A 387 20.14 23.38 7.26
N TYR A 388 19.27 22.86 6.39
CA TYR A 388 18.55 21.62 6.64
C TYR A 388 19.52 20.44 6.82
N ASP A 389 20.48 20.28 5.92
CA ASP A 389 21.51 19.23 5.95
C ASP A 389 22.30 19.27 7.26
N ALA A 390 22.69 20.47 7.74
CA ALA A 390 23.41 20.59 9.00
C ALA A 390 22.59 20.10 10.21
N ILE A 391 21.28 20.35 10.20
CA ILE A 391 20.35 19.92 11.26
C ILE A 391 20.10 18.41 11.17
N ASP A 392 19.86 17.88 9.98
CA ASP A 392 19.63 16.45 9.75
C ASP A 392 20.88 15.62 10.09
N LEU A 393 22.08 16.02 9.65
CA LEU A 393 23.32 15.33 9.99
C LEU A 393 23.56 15.23 11.50
N ALA A 394 23.22 16.29 12.25
CA ALA A 394 23.28 16.27 13.71
C ALA A 394 22.28 15.27 14.30
N TYR A 395 21.04 15.25 13.78
CA TYR A 395 20.02 14.28 14.17
C TYR A 395 20.43 12.83 13.87
N GLN A 396 20.96 12.54 12.68
CA GLN A 396 21.40 11.18 12.32
C GLN A 396 22.53 10.70 13.22
N LYS A 397 23.45 11.59 13.61
CA LYS A 397 24.53 11.28 14.56
C LYS A 397 23.97 10.92 15.94
N GLU A 398 23.04 11.72 16.47
CA GLU A 398 22.38 11.45 17.76
C GLU A 398 21.56 10.15 17.70
N ARG A 399 20.82 9.94 16.60
CA ARG A 399 20.03 8.73 16.37
C ARG A 399 20.90 7.48 16.37
N LYS A 400 22.04 7.52 15.66
CA LYS A 400 23.00 6.41 15.67
C LYS A 400 23.52 6.13 17.08
N ALA A 401 23.83 7.16 17.86
CA ALA A 401 24.29 6.97 19.24
C ALA A 401 23.21 6.31 20.12
N LEU A 402 21.93 6.67 19.96
CA LEU A 402 20.82 6.02 20.68
C LEU A 402 20.70 4.53 20.32
N ILE A 403 20.82 4.20 19.03
CA ILE A 403 20.79 2.82 18.53
C ILE A 403 21.97 2.01 19.09
N ASP A 404 23.18 2.54 18.98
CA ASP A 404 24.40 1.87 19.48
C ASP A 404 24.33 1.66 21.01
N ALA A 405 23.69 2.57 21.73
CA ALA A 405 23.44 2.48 23.16
C ALA A 405 22.23 1.61 23.55
N LYS A 406 21.47 1.07 22.58
CA LYS A 406 20.20 0.33 22.79
C LYS A 406 19.22 1.10 23.69
N SER A 407 19.09 2.40 23.40
CA SER A 407 18.22 3.30 24.17
C SER A 407 16.75 2.92 24.03
N SER A 408 15.91 3.43 24.95
CA SER A 408 14.48 3.15 24.94
C SER A 408 13.77 3.82 23.75
N GLU A 409 12.57 3.32 23.44
CA GLU A 409 11.76 3.88 22.36
C GLU A 409 11.33 5.33 22.69
N GLU A 410 11.10 5.66 23.97
CA GLU A 410 10.79 7.03 24.42
C GLU A 410 11.94 8.01 24.17
N ALA A 411 13.19 7.56 24.30
CA ALA A 411 14.36 8.37 23.98
C ALA A 411 14.45 8.62 22.46
N SER A 412 14.14 7.60 21.66
CA SER A 412 14.03 7.73 20.21
C SER A 412 12.93 8.73 19.82
N GLU A 413 11.75 8.64 20.43
CA GLU A 413 10.63 9.57 20.21
C GLU A 413 10.97 10.99 20.65
N ALA A 414 11.68 11.18 21.78
CA ALA A 414 12.16 12.48 22.20
C ALA A 414 13.11 13.13 21.16
N LEU A 415 13.98 12.33 20.56
CA LEU A 415 14.85 12.81 19.49
C LEU A 415 14.04 13.15 18.21
N MET A 416 13.00 12.37 17.89
CA MET A 416 12.08 12.66 16.78
C MET A 416 11.32 13.99 16.98
N ARG A 417 10.86 14.27 18.20
CA ARG A 417 10.25 15.57 18.53
C ARG A 417 11.28 16.71 18.42
N SER A 418 12.49 16.50 18.92
CA SER A 418 13.57 17.50 18.88
C SER A 418 13.89 17.95 17.45
N ILE A 419 13.92 17.03 16.48
CA ILE A 419 14.18 17.40 15.09
C ILE A 419 13.02 18.21 14.48
N GLN A 420 11.76 17.84 14.74
CA GLN A 420 10.59 18.60 14.27
C GLN A 420 10.62 20.05 14.74
N THR A 421 10.93 20.29 16.03
CA THR A 421 11.03 21.67 16.59
C THR A 421 12.09 22.54 15.91
N LYS A 422 13.04 21.94 15.18
CA LYS A 422 14.10 22.63 14.45
C LYS A 422 13.77 22.77 12.97
N THR A 423 13.25 21.72 12.33
CA THR A 423 13.00 21.69 10.87
C THR A 423 11.71 22.39 10.48
N GLU A 424 10.65 22.30 11.28
CA GLU A 424 9.37 22.97 10.99
C GLU A 424 9.53 24.50 10.83
N PRO A 425 10.08 25.25 11.81
CA PRO A 425 10.25 26.70 11.64
C PRO A 425 11.25 27.06 10.54
N LEU A 426 12.24 26.21 10.26
CA LEU A 426 13.17 26.40 9.16
C LEU A 426 12.43 26.35 7.82
N LEU A 427 11.72 25.26 7.55
CA LEU A 427 10.99 25.05 6.30
C LEU A 427 9.87 26.09 6.12
N HIS A 428 9.15 26.44 7.19
CA HIS A 428 8.12 27.49 7.16
C HIS A 428 8.69 28.89 6.87
N SER A 429 9.97 29.12 7.15
CA SER A 429 10.66 30.38 6.85
C SER A 429 11.19 30.50 5.43
N GLU A 430 11.11 29.41 4.64
CA GLU A 430 11.57 29.41 3.26
C GLU A 430 10.81 30.43 2.41
N ARG A 431 11.53 31.11 1.52
CA ARG A 431 10.96 32.14 0.62
C ARG A 431 9.79 31.61 -0.21
N PHE A 432 9.85 30.34 -0.58
CA PHE A 432 8.86 29.66 -1.43
C PHE A 432 8.04 28.63 -0.66
N PHE A 433 7.95 28.73 0.67
CA PHE A 433 7.08 27.85 1.46
C PHE A 433 5.61 27.95 0.99
N GLY A 434 4.93 26.81 0.86
CA GLY A 434 3.55 26.71 0.34
C GLY A 434 3.40 26.99 -1.17
N LYS A 435 4.51 27.18 -1.89
CA LYS A 435 4.53 27.30 -3.36
C LYS A 435 4.95 25.98 -3.98
N VAL A 436 4.28 25.61 -5.07
CA VAL A 436 4.68 24.48 -5.90
C VAL A 436 5.85 24.92 -6.77
N GLY A 437 6.92 24.14 -6.76
CA GLY A 437 8.19 24.38 -7.44
C GLY A 437 8.93 23.07 -7.71
N ALA A 438 10.25 23.13 -7.80
CA ALA A 438 11.12 21.96 -7.89
C ALA A 438 12.27 22.13 -6.90
N PHE A 439 12.08 21.62 -5.68
CA PHE A 439 13.01 21.73 -4.56
C PHE A 439 13.98 20.56 -4.59
N GLU A 440 15.29 20.83 -4.70
CA GLU A 440 16.29 19.78 -4.83
C GLU A 440 16.36 18.90 -3.56
N GLY A 441 16.49 17.59 -3.76
CA GLY A 441 16.57 16.57 -2.71
C GLY A 441 15.28 15.77 -2.54
N CYS A 442 15.31 14.49 -2.92
CA CYS A 442 14.27 13.46 -2.69
C CYS A 442 14.77 12.07 -3.08
N MET A 443 13.95 11.01 -2.90
CA MET A 443 14.29 9.61 -3.20
C MET A 443 15.67 9.20 -2.68
N TYR A 444 15.99 9.58 -1.45
CA TYR A 444 17.27 9.25 -0.80
C TYR A 444 18.51 9.89 -1.47
N GLU A 445 18.30 10.87 -2.37
CA GLU A 445 19.36 11.60 -3.08
C GLU A 445 19.29 13.10 -2.80
N ALA A 446 20.37 13.66 -2.23
CA ALA A 446 20.43 15.08 -1.88
C ALA A 446 20.50 16.00 -3.10
N LYS A 447 20.87 15.49 -4.28
CA LYS A 447 21.16 16.26 -5.51
C LYS A 447 20.63 15.54 -6.73
N GLY A 448 20.24 16.30 -7.75
CA GLY A 448 19.84 15.76 -9.06
C GLY A 448 18.37 15.32 -9.17
N LEU A 449 17.67 15.13 -8.05
CA LEU A 449 16.22 14.91 -8.01
C LEU A 449 15.51 16.03 -7.26
N TYR A 450 14.24 16.27 -7.58
CA TYR A 450 13.46 17.39 -7.06
C TYR A 450 12.06 16.96 -6.61
N ARG A 451 11.63 17.52 -5.49
CA ARG A 451 10.27 17.39 -4.93
C ARG A 451 9.44 18.66 -5.17
N PRO A 452 8.10 18.60 -5.10
CA PRO A 452 7.21 19.67 -5.53
C PRO A 452 7.08 20.83 -4.54
N GLU A 453 7.22 20.61 -3.24
CA GLU A 453 7.07 21.64 -2.21
C GLU A 453 8.18 21.53 -1.15
N ALA A 454 8.37 22.62 -0.38
CA ALA A 454 9.40 22.67 0.64
C ALA A 454 9.17 21.62 1.76
N ASP A 455 7.91 21.29 2.05
CA ASP A 455 7.50 20.28 3.03
C ASP A 455 6.28 19.47 2.57
N CYS A 456 6.18 18.22 3.02
CA CYS A 456 5.15 17.25 2.65
C CYS A 456 5.16 16.09 3.66
N ILE A 457 4.04 15.37 3.84
CA ILE A 457 4.02 14.09 4.57
C ILE A 457 5.02 13.08 3.97
N MET A 458 5.31 13.16 2.67
CA MET A 458 6.33 12.31 2.04
C MET A 458 7.76 12.79 2.29
N PHE A 459 7.97 13.98 2.89
CA PHE A 459 9.29 14.53 3.17
C PHE A 459 9.64 14.49 4.66
N THR A 460 8.80 15.09 5.50
CA THR A 460 9.06 15.18 6.93
C THR A 460 7.86 14.74 7.74
N ARG A 461 8.10 14.59 9.04
CA ARG A 461 7.07 14.33 10.05
C ARG A 461 6.45 15.61 10.62
N ASN A 462 6.69 16.77 10.00
CA ASN A 462 6.17 18.05 10.48
C ASN A 462 4.72 18.28 10.02
N PRO A 463 4.39 18.23 8.71
CA PRO A 463 3.09 18.63 8.24
C PRO A 463 2.03 17.55 8.52
N LYS A 464 0.77 17.99 8.58
CA LYS A 464 -0.40 17.12 8.67
C LYS A 464 -1.13 16.96 7.33
N SER A 465 -0.50 17.40 6.24
CA SER A 465 -1.08 17.37 4.89
C SER A 465 -0.02 17.01 3.85
N PHE A 466 -0.47 16.35 2.80
CA PHE A 466 0.33 16.15 1.59
C PHE A 466 0.58 17.49 0.88
N CYS A 467 1.65 17.59 0.10
CA CYS A 467 1.83 18.70 -0.83
C CYS A 467 0.77 18.62 -1.95
N LYS A 468 0.55 19.72 -2.69
CA LYS A 468 -0.52 19.78 -3.71
C LYS A 468 -0.36 18.75 -4.82
N VAL A 469 0.86 18.37 -5.16
CA VAL A 469 1.14 17.35 -6.18
C VAL A 469 0.78 15.96 -5.67
N CYS A 470 1.11 15.64 -4.43
CA CYS A 470 0.69 14.40 -3.76
C CYS A 470 -0.83 14.34 -3.59
N GLU A 471 -1.48 15.44 -3.18
CA GLU A 471 -2.95 15.50 -3.13
C GLU A 471 -3.58 15.20 -4.49
N ARG A 472 -3.09 15.83 -5.57
CA ARG A 472 -3.56 15.58 -6.94
C ARG A 472 -3.34 14.13 -7.38
N ALA A 473 -2.22 13.53 -7.02
CA ALA A 473 -1.90 12.14 -7.36
C ALA A 473 -2.83 11.15 -6.63
N ILE A 474 -3.06 11.35 -5.33
CA ILE A 474 -4.01 10.55 -4.55
C ILE A 474 -5.43 10.69 -5.13
N GLU A 475 -5.86 11.90 -5.45
CA GLU A 475 -7.18 12.13 -6.08
C GLU A 475 -7.31 11.43 -7.44
N ARG A 476 -6.26 11.42 -8.27
CA ARG A 476 -6.26 10.68 -9.54
C ARG A 476 -6.51 9.20 -9.32
N VAL A 477 -5.93 8.60 -8.29
CA VAL A 477 -6.19 7.18 -7.95
C VAL A 477 -7.60 6.99 -7.40
N LEU A 478 -8.07 7.86 -6.50
CA LEU A 478 -9.42 7.78 -5.93
C LEU A 478 -10.53 7.80 -6.98
N ARG A 479 -10.40 8.66 -8.00
CA ARG A 479 -11.38 8.77 -9.09
C ARG A 479 -11.59 7.44 -9.80
N ARG A 480 -10.56 6.59 -9.90
CA ARG A 480 -10.69 5.28 -10.55
C ARG A 480 -11.69 4.35 -9.86
N PHE A 481 -11.93 4.54 -8.56
CA PHE A 481 -12.85 3.73 -7.77
C PHE A 481 -14.25 4.37 -7.64
N THR A 482 -14.38 5.67 -7.89
CA THR A 482 -15.57 6.45 -7.52
C THR A 482 -16.29 7.12 -8.69
N GLU A 483 -15.60 7.30 -9.81
CA GLU A 483 -16.11 7.84 -11.08
C GLU A 483 -16.10 6.73 -12.15
#